data_AF-W5LWW0-F1
#
_entry.id   AF-W5LWW0-F1
#
_cell.length_a   1.000
_cell.length_b   1.000
_cell.length_c   1.000
_cell.angle_alpha   90.00
_cell.angle_beta   90.00
_cell.angle_gamma   90.00
#
_symmetry.space_group_name_H-M   'P 1'
#
loop_
_entity.id
_entity.type
_entity.pdbx_description
1 polymer ?
#
loop_
_entity_poly.entity_id
_entity_poly.type
_entity_poly.pdbx_seq_one_letter_code
_entity_poly.pdbx_strand_id
1 'polypeptide(L)' 'MKEEIAATVFFITRLAKKRGKLEKRRSEKLALELTAILFETYKNHWYPECPARGQAFRCLRMNKAQQRDPLLERACQQS' A
#
# COMPACT_ATOMS: atom_id res chain seq x y z
N MET A 1 -11.43 -7.20 -1.86
CA MET A 1 -10.04 -6.85 -2.26
C MET A 1 -9.92 -5.46 -2.87
N LYS A 2 -10.63 -5.15 -3.97
CA LYS A 2 -10.40 -3.90 -4.73
C LYS A 2 -10.67 -2.64 -3.91
N GLU A 3 -11.78 -2.62 -3.17
CA GLU A 3 -12.20 -1.49 -2.37
C GLU A 3 -11.28 -1.27 -1.16
N GLU A 4 -10.82 -2.36 -0.54
CA GLU A 4 -9.92 -2.36 0.60
C GLU A 4 -8.51 -1.90 0.21
N ILE A 5 -8.03 -2.31 -0.98
CA ILE A 5 -6.80 -1.78 -1.56
C ILE A 5 -6.96 -0.28 -1.87
N ALA A 6 -8.07 0.13 -2.48
CA ALA A 6 -8.32 1.54 -2.78
C ALA A 6 -8.35 2.42 -1.52
N ALA A 7 -9.00 1.95 -0.46
CA ALA A 7 -9.02 2.64 0.84
C ALA A 7 -7.61 2.77 1.45
N THR A 8 -6.80 1.72 1.35
CA THR A 8 -5.40 1.71 1.82
C THR A 8 -4.55 2.70 1.03
N VAL A 9 -4.62 2.67 -0.30
CA VAL A 9 -3.89 3.57 -1.20
C VAL A 9 -4.29 5.02 -0.96
N PHE A 10 -5.59 5.28 -0.80
CA PHE A 10 -6.10 6.61 -0.46
C PHE A 10 -5.53 7.11 0.87
N PHE A 11 -5.54 6.27 1.92
CA PHE A 11 -5.00 6.63 3.22
C PHE A 11 -3.51 7.00 3.14
N ILE A 12 -2.69 6.15 2.51
CA ILE A 12 -1.23 6.36 2.41
C ILE A 12 -0.91 7.60 1.59
N THR A 13 -1.54 7.76 0.41
CA THR A 13 -1.30 8.93 -0.46
C THR A 13 -1.75 10.23 0.21
N ARG A 14 -2.89 10.22 0.92
CA ARG A 14 -3.35 11.37 1.73
C ARG A 14 -2.37 11.71 2.85
N LEU A 15 -1.85 10.71 3.55
CA LEU A 15 -0.87 10.90 4.62
C LEU A 15 0.43 11.51 4.06
N ALA A 16 0.90 10.98 2.94
CA ALA A 16 2.11 11.44 2.26
C ALA A 16 1.95 12.90 1.75
N LYS A 17 0.80 13.26 1.17
CA LYS A 17 0.48 14.65 0.79
C LYS A 17 0.50 15.58 2.00
N LYS A 18 -0.14 15.18 3.10
CA LYS A 18 -0.26 16.01 4.32
C LYS A 18 1.10 16.26 5.00
N ARG A 19 2.01 15.29 4.97
CA ARG A 19 3.30 15.36 5.69
C ARG A 19 4.48 15.76 4.81
N GLY A 20 4.47 15.40 3.52
CA GLY A 20 5.62 15.53 2.62
C GLY A 20 5.51 16.62 1.56
N LYS A 21 4.42 17.40 1.51
CA LYS A 21 4.17 18.40 0.44
C LYS A 21 4.37 17.81 -0.98
N LEU A 22 3.93 16.57 -1.18
CA LEU A 22 4.05 15.91 -2.48
C LEU A 22 3.19 16.61 -3.53
N GLU A 23 3.79 16.86 -4.69
CA GLU A 23 3.08 17.33 -5.87
C GLU A 23 1.98 16.34 -6.28
N LYS A 24 0.92 16.87 -6.91
CA LYS A 24 -0.23 16.07 -7.36
C LYS A 24 0.20 14.90 -8.24
N ARG A 25 1.05 15.16 -9.24
CA ARG A 25 1.56 14.15 -10.19
C ARG A 25 2.32 13.01 -9.49
N ARG A 26 3.23 13.32 -8.56
CA ARG A 26 3.97 12.29 -7.80
C ARG A 26 3.04 11.46 -6.92
N SER A 27 2.02 12.10 -6.34
CA SER A 27 1.04 11.41 -5.51
C SER A 27 0.13 10.47 -6.30
N GLU A 28 -0.25 10.87 -7.51
CA GLU A 28 -1.04 10.03 -8.43
C GLU A 28 -0.22 8.84 -8.92
N LYS A 29 1.06 9.06 -9.25
CA LYS A 29 1.97 7.97 -9.61
C LYS A 29 2.16 6.99 -8.45
N LEU A 30 2.36 7.49 -7.22
CA LEU A 30 2.40 6.65 -6.02
C LEU A 30 1.12 5.84 -5.82
N ALA A 31 -0.05 6.45 -6.06
CA ALA A 31 -1.32 5.73 -5.96
C ALA A 31 -1.40 4.58 -6.96
N LEU A 32 -0.96 4.81 -8.19
CA LEU A 32 -0.98 3.82 -9.27
C LEU A 32 0.00 2.66 -8.99
N GLU A 33 1.25 2.96 -8.69
CA GLU A 33 2.27 1.94 -8.40
C GLU A 33 1.89 1.11 -7.17
N LEU A 34 1.46 1.75 -6.09
CA LEU A 34 1.04 1.04 -4.87
C LEU A 34 -0.16 0.14 -5.14
N THR A 35 -1.15 0.60 -5.92
CA THR A 35 -2.30 -0.22 -6.30
C THR A 35 -1.84 -1.49 -7.03
N ALA A 36 -1.00 -1.35 -8.04
CA ALA A 36 -0.51 -2.48 -8.84
C ALA A 36 0.28 -3.49 -7.97
N ILE A 37 1.19 -2.99 -7.13
CA ILE A 37 1.98 -3.83 -6.21
C ILE A 37 1.09 -4.61 -5.25
N LEU A 38 0.12 -3.96 -4.62
CA LEU A 38 -0.75 -4.61 -3.64
C LEU A 38 -1.65 -5.67 -4.31
N PHE A 39 -2.21 -5.38 -5.50
CA PHE A 39 -2.99 -6.36 -6.26
C PHE A 39 -2.16 -7.60 -6.60
N GLU A 40 -0.97 -7.41 -7.18
CA GLU A 40 -0.11 -8.51 -7.58
C GLU A 40 0.37 -9.34 -6.38
N THR A 41 0.69 -8.67 -5.26
CA THR A 41 1.14 -9.34 -4.03
C THR A 41 0.01 -10.13 -3.38
N TYR A 42 -1.21 -9.59 -3.36
CA TYR A 42 -2.32 -10.18 -2.59
C TYR A 42 -3.19 -11.15 -3.37
N LYS A 43 -3.05 -11.25 -4.70
CA LYS A 43 -3.94 -12.07 -5.56
C LYS A 43 -4.10 -13.53 -5.11
N ASN A 44 -3.05 -14.15 -4.57
CA ASN A 44 -3.07 -15.54 -4.09
C ASN A 44 -3.21 -15.67 -2.56
N HIS A 45 -3.31 -14.53 -1.86
CA HIS A 45 -3.37 -14.45 -0.40
C HIS A 45 -4.62 -13.69 0.06
N TRP A 46 -5.73 -13.80 -0.68
CA TRP A 46 -7.00 -13.18 -0.35
C TRP A 46 -8.10 -14.23 -0.29
N TYR A 47 -8.68 -14.42 0.88
CA TYR A 47 -9.64 -15.49 1.15
C TYR A 47 -10.93 -14.86 1.69
N PRO A 48 -11.93 -14.57 0.82
CA PRO A 48 -13.17 -13.93 1.24
C PRO A 48 -13.89 -14.69 2.35
N GLU A 49 -13.86 -16.03 2.30
CA GLU A 49 -14.56 -16.87 3.27
C GLU A 49 -13.83 -17.02 4.60
N CYS A 50 -12.56 -16.60 4.65
CA CYS A 50 -11.78 -16.56 5.89
C CYS A 50 -10.87 -15.33 5.87
N PRO A 51 -11.41 -14.12 6.13
CA PRO A 51 -10.66 -12.86 5.98
C PRO A 51 -9.37 -12.80 6.83
N ALA A 52 -9.36 -13.47 7.98
CA ALA A 52 -8.18 -13.57 8.85
C ALA A 52 -7.03 -14.40 8.22
N ARG A 53 -7.33 -15.34 7.32
CA ARG A 53 -6.31 -16.11 6.62
C ARG A 53 -5.47 -15.18 5.76
N GLY A 54 -4.15 -15.25 5.90
CA GLY A 54 -3.21 -14.40 5.17
C GLY A 54 -3.17 -12.93 5.63
N GLN A 55 -3.86 -12.54 6.71
CA GLN A 55 -3.88 -11.14 7.16
C GLN A 55 -2.49 -10.61 7.53
N ALA A 56 -1.64 -11.45 8.14
CA ALA A 56 -0.27 -11.06 8.49
C ALA A 56 0.61 -10.85 7.25
N PHE A 57 0.40 -11.65 6.20
CA PHE A 57 1.08 -11.47 4.91
C PHE A 57 0.66 -10.16 4.22
N ARG A 58 -0.63 -9.77 4.35
CA ARG A 58 -1.16 -8.51 3.80
C ARG A 58 -0.90 -7.28 4.68
N CYS A 59 -0.25 -7.46 5.83
CA CYS A 59 -0.04 -6.37 6.78
C CYS A 59 1.09 -5.45 6.29
N LEU A 60 0.78 -4.18 6.07
CA LEU A 60 1.78 -3.13 5.82
C LEU A 60 2.30 -2.62 7.17
N ARG A 61 3.59 -2.82 7.46
CA ARG A 61 4.17 -2.56 8.78
C ARG A 61 5.36 -1.60 8.73
N MET A 62 5.29 -0.57 9.56
CA MET A 62 6.41 0.33 9.84
C MET A 62 6.53 0.53 11.35
N ASN A 63 7.73 0.36 11.91
CA ASN A 63 8.08 0.60 13.31
C ASN A 63 9.59 0.79 13.49
N LYS A 64 10.09 0.77 14.74
CA LYS A 64 11.53 0.97 15.01
C LYS A 64 12.44 -0.13 14.43
N ALA A 65 11.96 -1.37 14.34
CA ALA A 65 12.72 -2.50 13.81
C ALA A 65 12.62 -2.60 12.28
N GLN A 66 11.48 -2.21 11.70
CA GLN A 66 11.23 -2.13 10.26
C GLN A 66 10.80 -0.71 9.92
N GLN A 67 11.76 0.16 9.64
CA GLN A 67 11.47 1.58 9.40
C GLN A 67 10.69 1.83 8.11
N ARG A 68 10.86 0.96 7.11
CA ARG A 68 10.20 1.04 5.81
C ARG A 68 9.56 -0.30 5.51
N ASP A 69 8.28 -0.28 5.17
CA ASP A 69 7.62 -1.45 4.63
C ASP A 69 8.14 -1.71 3.21
N PRO A 70 8.57 -2.94 2.86
CA PRO A 70 9.14 -3.23 1.55
C PRO A 70 8.21 -2.91 0.37
N LEU A 71 6.89 -3.09 0.54
CA LEU A 71 5.92 -2.80 -0.53
C LEU A 71 5.75 -1.28 -0.69
N LEU A 72 5.75 -0.53 0.41
CA LEU A 72 5.71 0.93 0.38
C LEU A 72 7.01 1.51 -0.19
N GLU A 73 8.18 0.98 0.19
CA GLU A 73 9.46 1.42 -0.34
C GLU A 73 9.57 1.18 -1.84
N ARG A 74 9.15 0.00 -2.31
CA ARG A 74 9.08 -0.32 -3.75
C ARG A 74 8.17 0.66 -4.49
N ALA A 75 6.97 0.91 -3.97
CA ALA A 75 6.04 1.86 -4.59
C ALA A 75 6.65 3.26 -4.70
N CYS A 76 7.35 3.72 -3.65
CA CYS A 76 8.08 4.99 -3.67
C CYS A 76 9.22 5.03 -4.69
N GLN A 77 10.01 3.96 -4.84
CA GLN A 77 11.10 3.91 -5.82
C GLN A 77 10.60 3.90 -7.27
N GLN A 78 9.42 3.33 -7.50
CA GLN A 78 8.79 3.27 -8.82
C GLN A 78 8.05 4.58 -9.18
N SER A 79 7.85 5.48 -8.21
CA SER A 79 7.08 6.73 -8.33
C SER A 79 7.94 7.98 -8.50
#